data_AF-A0AAD2K5B8-F1
#
_entry.id   AF-A0AAD2K5B8-F1
#
_cell.length_a   1.000
_cell.length_b   1.000
_cell.length_c   1.000
_cell.angle_alpha   90.00
_cell.angle_beta   90.00
_cell.angle_gamma   90.00
#
_symmetry.space_group_name_H-M   'P 1'
#
loop_
_entity.id
_entity.type
_entity.pdbx_description
1 polymer ?
#
loop_
_entity_poly.entity_id
_entity_poly.type
_entity_poly.pdbx_seq_one_letter_code
_entity_poly.pdbx_strand_id
1 'polypeptide(L)'
;MSSFSPLATDEQAVATIRTLAADIVFKSNSGHPGAPMGMAPVAHVLFSRFLTANPKSSHWFNRDRFVLSNGHACVLQYTMLHLLGYKLSMDDLKDFRQLNSLTPGHPEAGHTDGIEVTTGPLGQGVANAVGLAIAQAHLGAIYNKEGFELINNYTYAFCGDGCLMEGVCAEAASLAGHLQLGNLILVYDDNHISIDGDTAVAFTEDVGARFESYGWQVLSVNDGDHDLAAIYSAIAEARNEKSKPTIIKLKTTIGFGSKQQGTHGVHGSPLKADDIVALKTKFGFSPEEKFVVPADVYASYAEVASRGAAAEASWNSLFAAYAQKYPAEHAELSRRIAGELPDGWEKALPVYTPADAAQASRKLSEIALTKLTPVLPELMGGSADLTGSNLTKVKGSVDFQPPSTKLGSYAGTYIRYGVREHAMGAIANGLAAYGGIIPFVATFLNFVSYAAGAVRLSALSKAQVIWVATHDSIGLGEESVICSLHSSASLTIPAVAPPTSLSRPTPTSVPRPISRSGVRLTETRLPQPMRWR
;
A
#
# COMPACT_ATOMS: atom_id res chain seq x y z
N MET A 1 -23.31 10.44 -10.15
CA MET A 1 -23.13 10.53 -8.67
C MET A 1 -24.05 11.62 -8.16
N SER A 2 -24.56 11.49 -6.94
CA SER A 2 -25.36 12.55 -6.31
C SER A 2 -24.53 13.81 -6.08
N SER A 3 -25.17 14.97 -5.97
CA SER A 3 -24.54 16.18 -5.45
C SER A 3 -24.18 16.01 -3.97
N PHE A 4 -23.19 16.78 -3.47
CA PHE A 4 -22.90 16.83 -2.04
C PHE A 4 -24.17 17.26 -1.28
N SER A 5 -24.51 16.52 -0.24
CA SER A 5 -25.57 16.89 0.71
C SER A 5 -24.93 16.94 2.09
N PRO A 6 -24.90 18.11 2.75
CA PRO A 6 -24.37 18.22 4.09
C PRO A 6 -25.25 17.42 5.06
N LEU A 7 -24.62 16.70 5.98
CA LEU A 7 -25.29 16.10 7.13
C LEU A 7 -25.08 17.01 8.35
N ALA A 8 -26.06 17.03 9.25
CA ALA A 8 -25.99 17.83 10.47
C ALA A 8 -24.78 17.49 11.37
N THR A 9 -24.24 16.27 11.21
CA THR A 9 -23.11 15.74 11.99
C THR A 9 -21.74 15.97 11.33
N ASP A 10 -21.66 16.52 10.12
CA ASP A 10 -20.39 16.64 9.36
C ASP A 10 -19.36 17.49 10.12
N GLU A 11 -19.72 18.71 10.51
CA GLU A 11 -18.82 19.60 11.27
C GLU A 11 -18.42 19.00 12.63
N GLN A 12 -19.38 18.34 13.31
CA GLN A 12 -19.12 17.71 14.61
C GLN A 12 -18.20 16.49 14.47
N ALA A 13 -18.31 15.73 13.37
CA ALA A 13 -17.43 14.62 13.06
C ALA A 13 -16.01 15.09 12.74
N VAL A 14 -15.86 16.14 11.93
CA VAL A 14 -14.56 16.76 11.64
C VAL A 14 -13.91 17.29 12.92
N ALA A 15 -14.67 18.00 13.75
CA ALA A 15 -14.22 18.47 15.06
C ALA A 15 -13.78 17.31 15.97
N THR A 16 -14.55 16.23 16.02
CA THR A 16 -14.22 15.02 16.79
C THR A 16 -12.88 14.43 16.37
N ILE A 17 -12.63 14.32 15.06
CA ILE A 17 -11.36 13.81 14.52
C ILE A 17 -10.20 14.71 14.98
N ARG A 18 -10.35 16.03 14.87
CA ARG A 18 -9.32 17.01 15.29
C ARG A 18 -9.04 16.92 16.80
N THR A 19 -10.07 16.86 17.63
CA THR A 19 -9.91 16.79 19.09
C THR A 19 -9.35 15.46 19.55
N LEU A 20 -9.73 14.35 18.91
CA LEU A 20 -9.13 13.04 19.18
C LEU A 20 -7.66 13.02 18.80
N ALA A 21 -7.29 13.60 17.66
CA ALA A 21 -5.89 13.69 17.26
C ALA A 21 -5.04 14.41 18.32
N ALA A 22 -5.53 15.52 18.85
CA ALA A 22 -4.87 16.24 19.92
C ALA A 22 -4.78 15.42 21.22
N ASP A 23 -5.87 14.79 21.66
CA ASP A 23 -5.91 14.01 22.90
C ASP A 23 -5.04 12.75 22.86
N ILE A 24 -5.06 12.02 21.74
CA ILE A 24 -4.29 10.79 21.53
C ILE A 24 -2.79 11.10 21.62
N VAL A 25 -2.33 12.10 20.86
CA VAL A 25 -0.91 12.50 20.83
C VAL A 25 -0.47 13.11 22.17
N PHE A 26 -1.37 13.86 22.83
CA PHE A 26 -1.07 14.41 24.15
C PHE A 26 -0.93 13.34 25.21
N LYS A 27 -1.83 12.34 25.25
CA LYS A 27 -1.77 11.25 26.22
C LYS A 27 -0.50 10.42 26.07
N SER A 28 -0.10 10.10 24.84
CA SER A 28 1.14 9.35 24.56
C SER A 28 2.41 10.17 24.78
N ASN A 29 2.29 11.50 24.89
CA ASN A 29 3.41 12.46 24.86
C ASN A 29 4.35 12.24 23.66
N SER A 30 3.80 11.73 22.55
CA SER A 30 4.55 11.36 21.34
C SER A 30 3.62 11.23 20.15
N GLY A 31 3.97 11.82 19.00
CA GLY A 31 3.20 11.68 17.77
C GLY A 31 3.04 12.97 16.99
N HIS A 32 2.19 12.92 15.96
CA HIS A 32 2.07 13.96 14.94
C HIS A 32 0.61 14.43 14.88
N PRO A 33 0.25 15.56 15.54
CA PRO A 33 -1.12 16.06 15.53
C PRO A 33 -1.43 16.91 14.29
N GLY A 34 -0.41 17.52 13.68
CA GLY A 34 -0.55 18.50 12.60
C GLY A 34 -1.36 18.03 11.40
N ALA A 35 -0.85 17.02 10.69
CA ALA A 35 -1.52 16.49 9.50
C ALA A 35 -2.90 15.86 9.81
N PRO A 36 -3.09 15.08 10.89
CA PRO A 36 -4.43 14.62 11.27
C PRO A 36 -5.46 15.74 11.45
N MET A 37 -5.05 16.89 11.98
CA MET A 37 -5.96 18.02 12.19
C MET A 37 -6.29 18.76 10.89
N GLY A 38 -5.31 18.95 10.00
CA GLY A 38 -5.49 19.57 8.68
C GLY A 38 -6.30 18.69 7.73
N MET A 39 -6.04 17.38 7.72
CA MET A 39 -6.70 16.43 6.83
C MET A 39 -8.02 15.85 7.36
N ALA A 40 -8.49 16.27 8.54
CA ALA A 40 -9.75 15.78 9.11
C ALA A 40 -10.98 15.96 8.17
N PRO A 41 -11.15 17.10 7.46
CA PRO A 41 -12.25 17.28 6.51
C PRO A 41 -12.23 16.25 5.37
N VAL A 42 -11.07 16.05 4.73
CA VAL A 42 -10.97 15.11 3.61
C VAL A 42 -11.08 13.66 4.05
N ALA A 43 -10.55 13.30 5.22
CA ALA A 43 -10.76 11.97 5.78
C ALA A 43 -12.25 11.71 6.05
N HIS A 44 -12.95 12.67 6.66
CA HIS A 44 -14.38 12.57 6.89
C HIS A 44 -15.15 12.35 5.58
N VAL A 45 -14.94 13.22 4.58
CA VAL A 45 -15.65 13.10 3.28
C VAL A 45 -15.33 11.78 2.58
N LEU A 46 -14.06 11.40 2.49
CA LEU A 46 -13.65 10.16 1.81
C LEU A 46 -14.31 8.94 2.45
N PHE A 47 -14.12 8.76 3.76
CA PHE A 47 -14.57 7.54 4.45
C PHE A 47 -16.10 7.49 4.61
N SER A 48 -16.76 8.63 4.78
CA SER A 48 -18.21 8.65 5.00
C SER A 48 -19.02 8.69 3.71
N ARG A 49 -18.46 9.11 2.57
CA ARG A 49 -19.23 9.30 1.32
C ARG A 49 -18.77 8.41 0.15
N PHE A 50 -17.51 8.01 0.11
CA PHE A 50 -16.94 7.32 -1.06
C PHE A 50 -16.43 5.92 -0.76
N LEU A 51 -15.70 5.75 0.35
CA LEU A 51 -15.05 4.48 0.70
C LEU A 51 -16.11 3.39 0.96
N THR A 52 -16.04 2.33 0.17
CA THR A 52 -16.88 1.14 0.31
C THR A 52 -16.09 0.05 1.01
N ALA A 53 -16.28 -0.12 2.31
CA ALA A 53 -15.63 -1.16 3.10
C ALA A 53 -16.56 -1.68 4.20
N ASN A 54 -16.38 -2.92 4.63
CA ASN A 54 -17.08 -3.48 5.78
C ASN A 54 -16.12 -3.64 6.97
N PRO A 55 -16.22 -2.81 8.02
CA PRO A 55 -15.37 -2.89 9.20
C PRO A 55 -15.44 -4.23 9.94
N LYS A 56 -16.56 -4.97 9.82
CA LYS A 56 -16.73 -6.31 10.41
C LYS A 56 -16.12 -7.43 9.54
N SER A 57 -15.80 -7.13 8.28
CA SER A 57 -15.17 -8.00 7.29
C SER A 57 -14.05 -7.23 6.60
N SER A 58 -13.05 -6.82 7.37
CA SER A 58 -11.97 -5.92 6.95
C SER A 58 -11.14 -6.47 5.77
N HIS A 59 -11.21 -7.78 5.52
CA HIS A 59 -10.54 -8.46 4.41
C HIS A 59 -11.44 -8.73 3.21
N TRP A 60 -12.67 -8.20 3.16
CA TRP A 60 -13.56 -8.33 2.00
C TRP A 60 -12.81 -7.95 0.71
N PHE A 61 -12.79 -8.86 -0.26
CA PHE A 61 -11.90 -8.79 -1.41
C PHE A 61 -12.13 -7.57 -2.31
N ASN A 62 -13.39 -7.15 -2.51
CA ASN A 62 -13.75 -6.01 -3.36
C ASN A 62 -14.05 -4.71 -2.59
N ARG A 63 -13.52 -4.56 -1.36
CA ARG A 63 -13.57 -3.27 -0.65
C ARG A 63 -12.72 -2.20 -1.36
N ASP A 64 -13.04 -0.93 -1.23
CA ASP A 64 -12.10 0.13 -1.57
C ASP A 64 -10.87 0.06 -0.66
N ARG A 65 -9.69 0.32 -1.22
CA ARG A 65 -8.42 0.28 -0.49
C ARG A 65 -8.03 1.69 -0.08
N PHE A 66 -7.51 1.85 1.13
CA PHE A 66 -6.98 3.13 1.63
C PHE A 66 -5.55 2.99 2.12
N VAL A 67 -4.67 3.88 1.67
CA VAL A 67 -3.26 3.95 2.07
C VAL A 67 -2.93 5.33 2.61
N LEU A 68 -2.44 5.40 3.85
CA LEU A 68 -1.89 6.63 4.42
C LEU A 68 -0.39 6.70 4.16
N SER A 69 0.03 7.22 3.00
CA SER A 69 1.45 7.29 2.63
C SER A 69 2.26 8.22 3.53
N ASN A 70 1.65 9.31 3.98
CA ASN A 70 2.16 10.15 5.07
C ASN A 70 1.90 9.47 6.43
N GLY A 71 2.42 8.25 6.61
CA GLY A 71 2.09 7.36 7.74
C GLY A 71 2.32 7.94 9.13
N HIS A 72 3.10 9.02 9.26
CA HIS A 72 3.23 9.75 10.53
C HIS A 72 1.88 10.29 11.04
N ALA A 73 0.93 10.58 10.13
CA ALA A 73 -0.44 10.99 10.41
C ALA A 73 -1.36 9.83 10.86
N CYS A 74 -0.81 8.67 11.24
CA CYS A 74 -1.54 7.44 11.57
C CYS A 74 -2.70 7.61 12.56
N VAL A 75 -2.63 8.60 13.47
CA VAL A 75 -3.73 8.91 14.38
C VAL A 75 -5.02 9.22 13.63
N LEU A 76 -4.95 9.89 12.48
CA LEU A 76 -6.09 10.11 11.58
C LEU A 76 -6.71 8.78 11.16
N GLN A 77 -5.89 7.88 10.60
CA GLN A 77 -6.37 6.57 10.13
C GLN A 77 -6.92 5.73 11.27
N TYR A 78 -6.27 5.67 12.43
CA TYR A 78 -6.76 4.95 13.60
C TYR A 78 -8.09 5.52 14.09
N THR A 79 -8.25 6.84 14.12
CA THR A 79 -9.53 7.48 14.45
C THR A 79 -10.62 7.10 13.44
N MET A 80 -10.35 7.11 12.13
CA MET A 80 -11.34 6.70 11.13
C MET A 80 -11.73 5.21 11.27
N LEU A 81 -10.76 4.33 11.51
CA LEU A 81 -11.00 2.89 11.73
C LEU A 81 -11.85 2.66 12.98
N HIS A 82 -11.55 3.35 14.08
CA HIS A 82 -12.33 3.30 15.30
C HIS A 82 -13.77 3.77 15.08
N LEU A 83 -13.96 4.95 14.46
CA LEU A 83 -15.29 5.52 14.23
C LEU A 83 -16.15 4.63 13.33
N LEU A 84 -15.56 3.99 12.33
CA LEU A 84 -16.24 3.02 11.47
C LEU A 84 -16.56 1.68 12.16
N GLY A 85 -15.95 1.39 13.31
CA GLY A 85 -16.18 0.15 14.05
C GLY A 85 -15.35 -1.04 13.54
N TYR A 86 -14.12 -0.78 13.05
CA TYR A 86 -13.12 -1.84 12.91
C TYR A 86 -12.75 -2.39 14.29
N LYS A 87 -11.91 -3.45 14.35
CA LYS A 87 -11.43 -4.03 15.60
C LYS A 87 -10.37 -3.14 16.28
N LEU A 88 -10.75 -1.89 16.55
CA LEU A 88 -9.94 -0.86 17.20
C LEU A 88 -10.84 -0.06 18.14
N SER A 89 -10.64 -0.23 19.44
CA SER A 89 -11.43 0.41 20.48
C SER A 89 -10.90 1.79 20.85
N MET A 90 -11.68 2.55 21.63
CA MET A 90 -11.20 3.81 22.20
C MET A 90 -10.03 3.59 23.17
N ASP A 91 -9.98 2.44 23.84
CA ASP A 91 -8.87 2.11 24.74
C ASP A 91 -7.59 1.80 23.94
N ASP A 92 -7.70 1.21 22.76
CA ASP A 92 -6.57 1.08 21.84
C ASP A 92 -6.04 2.46 21.41
N LEU A 93 -6.93 3.40 21.04
CA LEU A 93 -6.52 4.78 20.71
C LEU A 93 -5.83 5.49 21.88
N LYS A 94 -6.32 5.25 23.09
CA LYS A 94 -5.71 5.73 24.33
C LYS A 94 -4.31 5.12 24.54
N ASP A 95 -4.04 3.93 24.04
CA ASP A 95 -2.75 3.24 24.16
C ASP A 95 -1.83 3.48 22.95
N PHE A 96 -2.10 4.53 22.18
CA PHE A 96 -1.24 4.98 21.08
C PHE A 96 0.24 5.06 21.47
N ARG A 97 1.09 4.46 20.61
CA ARG A 97 2.55 4.36 20.78
C ARG A 97 3.01 3.66 22.06
N GLN A 98 2.13 2.98 22.76
CA GLN A 98 2.53 2.13 23.88
C GLN A 98 3.00 0.76 23.38
N LEU A 99 3.89 0.14 24.14
CA LEU A 99 4.45 -1.17 23.81
C LEU A 99 3.31 -2.19 23.64
N ASN A 100 3.34 -2.94 22.54
CA ASN A 100 2.34 -3.95 22.16
C ASN A 100 0.90 -3.43 21.92
N SER A 101 0.69 -2.11 21.86
CA SER A 101 -0.62 -1.55 21.48
C SER A 101 -0.98 -1.89 20.03
N LEU A 102 -2.28 -1.94 19.72
CA LEU A 102 -2.78 -2.07 18.34
C LEU A 102 -2.68 -0.76 17.54
N THR A 103 -2.10 0.28 18.11
CA THR A 103 -1.94 1.62 17.51
C THR A 103 -0.47 2.05 17.57
N PRO A 104 0.42 1.39 16.81
CA PRO A 104 1.83 1.75 16.73
C PRO A 104 2.04 3.16 16.16
N GLY A 105 3.25 3.70 16.32
CA GLY A 105 3.56 5.08 15.94
C GLY A 105 3.53 5.39 14.44
N HIS A 106 3.43 4.36 13.61
CA HIS A 106 3.14 4.36 12.18
C HIS A 106 2.29 3.12 11.86
N PRO A 107 1.47 3.10 10.80
CA PRO A 107 0.57 1.98 10.51
C PRO A 107 1.34 0.72 10.11
N GLU A 108 0.99 -0.42 10.68
CA GLU A 108 1.62 -1.72 10.43
C GLU A 108 0.59 -2.75 9.94
N ALA A 109 0.79 -3.26 8.72
CA ALA A 109 -0.09 -4.25 8.13
C ALA A 109 -0.04 -5.59 8.89
N GLY A 110 -1.21 -6.19 9.11
CA GLY A 110 -1.34 -7.44 9.86
C GLY A 110 -1.19 -7.30 11.39
N HIS A 111 -0.90 -6.09 11.89
CA HIS A 111 -0.92 -5.77 13.32
C HIS A 111 -2.18 -5.01 13.73
N THR A 112 -2.54 -3.96 12.97
CA THR A 112 -3.76 -3.18 13.19
C THR A 112 -4.82 -3.54 12.14
N ASP A 113 -6.03 -3.86 12.57
CA ASP A 113 -7.15 -4.19 11.66
C ASP A 113 -7.51 -3.00 10.75
N GLY A 114 -7.72 -3.26 9.45
CA GLY A 114 -8.01 -2.23 8.45
C GLY A 114 -6.80 -1.47 7.90
N ILE A 115 -5.57 -1.83 8.28
CA ILE A 115 -4.35 -1.32 7.63
C ILE A 115 -3.97 -2.20 6.44
N GLU A 116 -4.01 -1.61 5.24
CA GLU A 116 -3.67 -2.29 3.99
C GLU A 116 -2.17 -2.59 3.86
N VAL A 117 -1.33 -1.60 4.14
CA VAL A 117 0.13 -1.66 3.98
C VAL A 117 0.84 -0.92 5.11
N THR A 118 2.03 -1.39 5.45
CA THR A 118 2.90 -0.71 6.42
C THR A 118 3.49 0.55 5.80
N THR A 119 3.29 1.70 6.45
CA THR A 119 3.80 3.00 5.98
C THR A 119 4.61 3.69 7.08
N GLY A 120 5.14 4.88 6.80
CA GLY A 120 6.06 5.60 7.68
C GLY A 120 7.30 6.07 6.91
N PRO A 121 8.07 5.17 6.29
CA PRO A 121 9.04 5.55 5.28
C PRO A 121 8.31 6.23 4.11
N LEU A 122 8.63 7.50 3.88
CA LEU A 122 7.88 8.37 2.96
C LEU A 122 7.98 7.87 1.51
N GLY A 123 6.98 8.21 0.69
CA GLY A 123 6.87 7.80 -0.72
C GLY A 123 6.46 6.34 -0.96
N GLN A 124 6.72 5.42 -0.02
CA GLN A 124 6.39 4.00 -0.16
C GLN A 124 4.89 3.75 -0.33
N GLY A 125 4.05 4.41 0.47
CA GLY A 125 2.60 4.23 0.42
C GLY A 125 1.98 4.62 -0.93
N VAL A 126 2.49 5.66 -1.59
CA VAL A 126 2.07 6.02 -2.95
C VAL A 126 2.39 4.88 -3.92
N ALA A 127 3.61 4.34 -3.86
CA ALA A 127 4.00 3.21 -4.72
C ALA A 127 3.23 1.91 -4.39
N ASN A 128 2.91 1.66 -3.12
CA ASN A 128 2.03 0.56 -2.74
C ASN A 128 0.62 0.73 -3.31
N ALA A 129 0.07 1.95 -3.27
CA ALA A 129 -1.23 2.27 -3.85
C ALA A 129 -1.28 2.03 -5.37
N VAL A 130 -0.18 2.33 -6.09
CA VAL A 130 -0.03 1.94 -7.50
C VAL A 130 -0.10 0.41 -7.67
N GLY A 131 0.53 -0.36 -6.79
CA GLY A 131 0.43 -1.83 -6.79
C GLY A 131 -0.99 -2.35 -6.55
N LEU A 132 -1.70 -1.79 -5.56
CA LEU A 132 -3.11 -2.12 -5.30
C LEU A 132 -4.00 -1.81 -6.51
N ALA A 133 -3.76 -0.68 -7.18
CA ALA A 133 -4.47 -0.27 -8.39
C ALA A 133 -4.18 -1.19 -9.59
N ILE A 134 -2.92 -1.63 -9.77
CA ILE A 134 -2.55 -2.63 -10.79
C ILE A 134 -3.26 -3.96 -10.51
N ALA A 135 -3.26 -4.43 -9.26
CA ALA A 135 -3.92 -5.69 -8.89
C ALA A 135 -5.42 -5.67 -9.22
N GLN A 136 -6.12 -4.58 -8.85
CA GLN A 136 -7.54 -4.41 -9.18
C GLN A 136 -7.78 -4.43 -10.69
N ALA A 137 -7.00 -3.67 -11.47
CA ALA A 137 -7.15 -3.62 -12.92
C ALA A 137 -6.89 -4.98 -13.57
N HIS A 138 -5.88 -5.70 -13.08
CA HIS A 138 -5.51 -7.02 -13.57
C HIS A 138 -6.60 -8.06 -13.29
N LEU A 139 -7.00 -8.19 -12.03
CA LEU A 139 -8.00 -9.17 -11.62
C LEU A 139 -9.37 -8.84 -12.19
N GLY A 140 -9.73 -7.56 -12.29
CA GLY A 140 -10.94 -7.12 -12.98
C GLY A 140 -10.95 -7.53 -14.45
N ALA A 141 -9.83 -7.38 -15.16
CA ALA A 141 -9.73 -7.79 -16.56
C ALA A 141 -9.82 -9.32 -16.77
N ILE A 142 -9.45 -10.13 -15.77
CA ILE A 142 -9.56 -11.60 -15.83
C ILE A 142 -10.98 -12.06 -15.49
N TYR A 143 -11.52 -11.60 -14.37
CA TYR A 143 -12.69 -12.21 -13.73
C TYR A 143 -14.01 -11.48 -13.98
N ASN A 144 -13.99 -10.17 -14.28
CA ASN A 144 -15.24 -9.48 -14.61
C ASN A 144 -15.78 -10.00 -15.95
N LYS A 145 -17.08 -10.24 -16.00
CA LYS A 145 -17.82 -10.69 -17.19
C LYS A 145 -19.08 -9.85 -17.35
N GLU A 146 -19.74 -9.95 -18.50
CA GLU A 146 -21.02 -9.26 -18.72
C GLU A 146 -22.05 -9.65 -17.65
N GLY A 147 -22.54 -8.64 -16.91
CA GLY A 147 -23.45 -8.81 -15.77
C GLY A 147 -22.78 -9.19 -14.45
N PHE A 148 -21.44 -9.32 -14.41
CA PHE A 148 -20.66 -9.71 -13.23
C PHE A 148 -19.43 -8.82 -13.05
N GLU A 149 -19.62 -7.65 -12.44
CA GLU A 149 -18.53 -6.78 -12.00
C GLU A 149 -18.08 -7.17 -10.58
N LEU A 150 -17.22 -8.17 -10.48
CA LEU A 150 -16.72 -8.70 -9.20
C LEU A 150 -15.60 -7.84 -8.61
N ILE A 151 -14.75 -7.26 -9.44
CA ILE A 151 -13.59 -6.47 -9.02
C ILE A 151 -13.68 -5.09 -9.66
N ASN A 152 -14.14 -4.10 -8.90
CA ASN A 152 -14.41 -2.74 -9.36
C ASN A 152 -14.11 -1.67 -8.29
N ASN A 153 -13.40 -2.05 -7.23
CA ASN A 153 -13.01 -1.14 -6.15
C ASN A 153 -11.99 -0.07 -6.60
N TYR A 154 -11.90 1.00 -5.82
CA TYR A 154 -10.89 2.06 -5.96
C TYR A 154 -9.75 1.84 -4.98
N THR A 155 -8.64 2.51 -5.27
CA THR A 155 -7.52 2.71 -4.36
C THR A 155 -7.38 4.20 -4.07
N TYR A 156 -7.51 4.57 -2.81
CA TYR A 156 -7.29 5.92 -2.31
C TYR A 156 -5.98 5.98 -1.54
N ALA A 157 -5.20 7.03 -1.76
CA ALA A 157 -4.00 7.28 -0.98
C ALA A 157 -3.94 8.73 -0.51
N PHE A 158 -3.51 8.95 0.72
CA PHE A 158 -3.15 10.27 1.24
C PHE A 158 -1.64 10.39 1.27
N CYS A 159 -1.10 11.53 0.83
CA CYS A 159 0.31 11.85 0.90
C CYS A 159 0.51 13.31 1.29
N GLY A 160 1.71 13.65 1.75
CA GLY A 160 2.13 15.04 1.98
C GLY A 160 3.42 15.35 1.23
N ASP A 161 3.98 16.53 1.44
CA ASP A 161 5.17 17.03 0.74
C ASP A 161 6.33 16.04 0.76
N GLY A 162 6.64 15.50 1.93
CA GLY A 162 7.74 14.55 2.11
C GLY A 162 7.60 13.27 1.27
N CYS A 163 6.38 12.83 0.95
CA CYS A 163 6.20 11.72 0.01
C CYS A 163 6.51 12.13 -1.43
N LEU A 164 6.17 13.37 -1.81
CA LEU A 164 6.34 13.87 -3.17
C LEU A 164 7.76 14.33 -3.49
N MET A 165 8.58 14.57 -2.45
CA MET A 165 10.04 14.77 -2.55
C MET A 165 10.80 13.46 -2.79
N GLU A 166 10.26 12.32 -2.33
CA GLU A 166 10.91 11.02 -2.43
C GLU A 166 10.89 10.48 -3.88
N GLY A 167 12.06 10.07 -4.38
CA GLY A 167 12.22 9.61 -5.77
C GLY A 167 11.36 8.40 -6.13
N VAL A 168 11.12 7.49 -5.17
CA VAL A 168 10.23 6.33 -5.34
C VAL A 168 8.79 6.74 -5.71
N CYS A 169 8.33 7.89 -5.23
CA CYS A 169 7.01 8.42 -5.58
C CYS A 169 6.98 8.89 -7.03
N ALA A 170 8.03 9.56 -7.50
CA ALA A 170 8.12 10.01 -8.90
C ALA A 170 8.19 8.81 -9.87
N GLU A 171 8.97 7.79 -9.53
CA GLU A 171 9.02 6.52 -10.27
C GLU A 171 7.63 5.89 -10.39
N ALA A 172 6.94 5.71 -9.27
CA ALA A 172 5.63 5.07 -9.23
C ALA A 172 4.55 5.90 -9.93
N ALA A 173 4.54 7.23 -9.74
CA ALA A 173 3.58 8.13 -10.37
C ALA A 173 3.76 8.15 -11.90
N SER A 174 5.01 8.20 -12.37
CA SER A 174 5.33 8.08 -13.79
C SER A 174 4.79 6.78 -14.40
N LEU A 175 4.99 5.64 -13.72
CA LEU A 175 4.50 4.34 -14.18
C LEU A 175 2.97 4.24 -14.14
N ALA A 176 2.32 4.76 -13.09
CA ALA A 176 0.87 4.73 -12.95
C ALA A 176 0.15 5.54 -14.05
N GLY A 177 0.71 6.69 -14.41
CA GLY A 177 0.20 7.52 -15.51
C GLY A 177 0.34 6.81 -16.86
N HIS A 178 1.51 6.21 -17.14
CA HIS A 178 1.72 5.34 -18.31
C HIS A 178 0.70 4.19 -18.37
N LEU A 179 0.39 3.58 -17.22
CA LEU A 179 -0.55 2.46 -17.11
C LEU A 179 -2.03 2.88 -17.10
N GLN A 180 -2.36 4.18 -17.15
CA GLN A 180 -3.73 4.70 -17.21
C GLN A 180 -4.64 4.19 -16.07
N LEU A 181 -4.11 4.13 -14.84
CA LEU A 181 -4.81 3.57 -13.67
C LEU A 181 -5.91 4.49 -13.12
N GLY A 182 -7.06 4.58 -13.81
CA GLY A 182 -8.21 5.42 -13.42
C GLY A 182 -8.95 4.99 -12.15
N ASN A 183 -8.53 3.90 -11.51
CA ASN A 183 -9.02 3.46 -10.20
C ASN A 183 -8.16 4.02 -9.03
N LEU A 184 -7.08 4.74 -9.31
CA LEU A 184 -6.16 5.31 -8.33
C LEU A 184 -6.43 6.81 -8.13
N ILE A 185 -6.71 7.20 -6.89
CA ILE A 185 -6.94 8.58 -6.49
C ILE A 185 -6.01 8.93 -5.32
N LEU A 186 -5.09 9.85 -5.57
CA LEU A 186 -4.15 10.39 -4.60
C LEU A 186 -4.66 11.75 -4.10
N VAL A 187 -4.72 11.94 -2.79
CA VAL A 187 -4.93 13.26 -2.17
C VAL A 187 -3.61 13.73 -1.60
N TYR A 188 -3.13 14.85 -2.09
CA TYR A 188 -1.94 15.52 -1.60
C TYR A 188 -2.33 16.63 -0.62
N ASP A 189 -1.90 16.46 0.63
CA ASP A 189 -1.94 17.48 1.68
C ASP A 189 -0.92 18.59 1.39
N ASP A 190 -1.37 19.60 0.63
CA ASP A 190 -0.60 20.77 0.19
C ASP A 190 -0.64 21.85 1.28
N ASN A 191 0.08 21.59 2.38
CA ASN A 191 0.07 22.43 3.58
C ASN A 191 1.29 23.35 3.72
N HIS A 192 2.24 23.25 2.78
CA HIS A 192 3.49 24.02 2.71
C HIS A 192 4.45 23.87 3.91
N ILE A 193 4.32 22.82 4.71
CA ILE A 193 5.15 22.59 5.90
C ILE A 193 5.75 21.19 5.91
N SER A 194 7.08 21.14 6.02
CA SER A 194 7.86 19.94 6.35
C SER A 194 8.47 20.05 7.75
N ILE A 195 9.26 19.05 8.17
CA ILE A 195 9.93 19.06 9.49
C ILE A 195 10.81 20.31 9.68
N ASP A 196 11.52 20.71 8.61
CA ASP A 196 12.51 21.79 8.64
C ASP A 196 11.89 23.18 8.41
N GLY A 197 10.57 23.30 8.36
CA GLY A 197 9.88 24.57 8.16
C GLY A 197 9.04 24.60 6.88
N ASP A 198 8.91 25.80 6.35
CA ASP A 198 8.22 26.08 5.09
C ASP A 198 8.85 25.29 3.93
N THR A 199 8.03 24.65 3.09
CA THR A 199 8.50 23.90 1.92
C THR A 199 9.34 24.75 0.98
N ALA A 200 9.20 26.08 0.98
CA ALA A 200 9.99 26.99 0.16
C ALA A 200 11.51 26.85 0.33
N VAL A 201 11.98 26.27 1.43
CA VAL A 201 13.42 26.04 1.65
C VAL A 201 14.00 24.89 0.82
N ALA A 202 13.17 23.93 0.35
CA ALA A 202 13.66 22.71 -0.32
C ALA A 202 12.71 22.09 -1.38
N PHE A 203 11.48 22.58 -1.51
CA PHE A 203 10.44 22.01 -2.38
C PHE A 203 9.57 23.12 -2.97
N THR A 204 10.01 23.64 -4.12
CA THR A 204 9.41 24.80 -4.82
C THR A 204 8.99 24.48 -6.26
N GLU A 205 8.99 23.20 -6.62
CA GLU A 205 8.54 22.73 -7.93
C GLU A 205 7.01 22.82 -8.09
N ASP A 206 6.55 22.86 -9.34
CA ASP A 206 5.13 22.74 -9.63
C ASP A 206 4.73 21.26 -9.68
N VAL A 207 4.22 20.77 -8.55
CA VAL A 207 3.69 19.41 -8.41
C VAL A 207 2.57 19.13 -9.41
N GLY A 208 1.71 20.11 -9.69
CA GLY A 208 0.60 19.94 -10.63
C GLY A 208 1.14 19.68 -12.03
N ALA A 209 2.02 20.56 -12.51
CA ALA A 209 2.65 20.41 -13.81
C ALA A 209 3.46 19.10 -13.92
N ARG A 210 4.15 18.68 -12.85
CA ARG A 210 4.86 17.39 -12.82
C ARG A 210 3.92 16.21 -12.99
N PHE A 211 2.79 16.19 -12.28
CA PHE A 211 1.81 15.11 -12.41
C PHE A 211 1.05 15.12 -13.74
N GLU A 212 0.74 16.30 -14.29
CA GLU A 212 0.23 16.43 -15.66
C GLU A 212 1.21 15.84 -16.68
N SER A 213 2.51 16.08 -16.51
CA SER A 213 3.55 15.51 -17.38
C SER A 213 3.62 13.98 -17.34
N TYR A 214 3.21 13.37 -16.22
CA TYR A 214 3.08 11.91 -16.10
C TYR A 214 1.79 11.36 -16.71
N GLY A 215 0.85 12.22 -17.12
CA GLY A 215 -0.45 11.81 -17.67
C GLY A 215 -1.56 11.63 -16.62
N TRP A 216 -1.44 12.27 -15.46
CA TRP A 216 -2.48 12.26 -14.42
C TRP A 216 -3.55 13.33 -14.68
N GLN A 217 -4.75 13.11 -14.15
CA GLN A 217 -5.68 14.20 -13.89
C GLN A 217 -5.21 14.96 -12.65
N VAL A 218 -5.15 16.29 -12.73
CA VAL A 218 -4.81 17.15 -11.60
C VAL A 218 -6.02 18.00 -11.25
N LEU A 219 -6.50 17.82 -10.02
CA LEU A 219 -7.60 18.60 -9.43
C LEU A 219 -7.06 19.41 -8.26
N SER A 220 -7.70 20.54 -7.96
CA SER A 220 -7.30 21.39 -6.84
C SER A 220 -8.50 21.77 -5.99
N VAL A 221 -8.32 21.75 -4.67
CA VAL A 221 -9.27 22.27 -3.68
C VAL A 221 -8.52 23.26 -2.82
N ASN A 222 -8.92 24.54 -2.89
CA ASN A 222 -8.18 25.65 -2.30
C ASN A 222 -8.50 25.88 -0.80
N ASP A 223 -9.60 25.33 -0.30
CA ASP A 223 -10.00 25.37 1.12
C ASP A 223 -10.28 23.96 1.62
N GLY A 224 -9.21 23.21 1.88
CA GLY A 224 -9.29 21.88 2.47
C GLY A 224 -9.61 21.87 3.96
N ASP A 225 -9.60 23.03 4.61
CA ASP A 225 -9.86 23.16 6.04
C ASP A 225 -11.37 23.15 6.36
N HIS A 226 -12.21 23.55 5.41
CA HIS A 226 -13.67 23.70 5.59
C HIS A 226 -14.54 23.22 4.42
N ASP A 227 -14.09 23.30 3.16
CA ASP A 227 -14.98 23.11 2.00
C ASP A 227 -15.24 21.63 1.67
N LEU A 228 -16.10 21.00 2.47
CA LEU A 228 -16.51 19.60 2.28
C LEU A 228 -17.15 19.35 0.91
N ALA A 229 -17.83 20.36 0.35
CA ALA A 229 -18.49 20.26 -0.94
C ALA A 229 -17.49 20.23 -2.11
N ALA A 230 -16.44 21.07 -2.05
CA ALA A 230 -15.36 21.04 -3.03
C ALA A 230 -14.55 19.75 -2.92
N ILE A 231 -14.23 19.29 -1.71
CA ILE A 231 -13.57 18.00 -1.48
C ILE A 231 -14.39 16.86 -2.09
N TYR A 232 -15.70 16.82 -1.80
CA TYR A 232 -16.61 15.82 -2.36
C TYR A 232 -16.60 15.87 -3.89
N SER A 233 -16.72 17.07 -4.46
CA SER A 233 -16.79 17.26 -5.91
C SER A 233 -15.51 16.80 -6.59
N ALA A 234 -14.34 17.10 -6.02
CA ALA A 234 -13.05 16.66 -6.55
C ALA A 234 -12.91 15.13 -6.51
N ILE A 235 -13.30 14.46 -5.42
CA ILE A 235 -13.27 12.99 -5.34
C ILE A 235 -14.28 12.36 -6.32
N ALA A 236 -15.47 12.96 -6.47
CA ALA A 236 -16.47 12.51 -7.43
C ALA A 236 -15.99 12.66 -8.88
N GLU A 237 -15.36 13.79 -9.21
CA GLU A 237 -14.75 14.02 -10.52
C GLU A 237 -13.62 13.04 -10.80
N ALA A 238 -12.73 12.81 -9.83
CA ALA A 238 -11.66 11.82 -9.91
C ALA A 238 -12.19 10.40 -10.19
N ARG A 239 -13.33 10.02 -9.58
CA ARG A 239 -13.97 8.72 -9.86
C ARG A 239 -14.60 8.66 -11.26
N ASN A 240 -14.91 9.79 -11.90
CA ASN A 240 -15.47 9.80 -13.26
C ASN A 240 -14.40 9.65 -14.33
N GLU A 241 -13.16 10.09 -14.07
CA GLU A 241 -12.02 9.83 -14.95
C GLU A 241 -11.61 8.35 -14.86
N LYS A 242 -11.59 7.67 -16.01
CA LYS A 242 -11.30 6.23 -16.10
C LYS A 242 -9.99 5.92 -16.81
N SER A 243 -9.45 6.89 -17.52
CA SER A 243 -8.29 6.75 -18.39
C SER A 243 -7.00 7.28 -17.76
N LYS A 244 -7.09 7.91 -16.58
CA LYS A 244 -5.94 8.50 -15.89
C LYS A 244 -6.06 8.32 -14.39
N PRO A 245 -4.97 8.01 -13.67
CA PRO A 245 -4.94 8.21 -12.23
C PRO A 245 -5.12 9.70 -11.91
N THR A 246 -5.66 10.01 -10.73
CA THR A 246 -5.96 11.40 -10.33
C THR A 246 -5.17 11.79 -9.09
N ILE A 247 -4.61 13.00 -9.10
CA ILE A 247 -4.10 13.67 -7.90
C ILE A 247 -4.98 14.88 -7.59
N ILE A 248 -5.40 14.98 -6.33
CA ILE A 248 -6.15 16.12 -5.79
C ILE A 248 -5.18 16.90 -4.90
N LYS A 249 -4.77 18.08 -5.35
CA LYS A 249 -4.01 19.05 -4.54
C LYS A 249 -4.98 19.70 -3.55
N LEU A 250 -4.88 19.33 -2.29
CA LEU A 250 -5.74 19.81 -1.23
C LEU A 250 -4.97 20.80 -0.38
N LYS A 251 -5.27 22.08 -0.52
CA LYS A 251 -4.66 23.12 0.30
C LYS A 251 -5.22 23.08 1.70
N THR A 252 -4.40 22.76 2.70
CA THR A 252 -4.80 22.71 4.11
C THR A 252 -3.89 23.58 4.97
N THR A 253 -4.29 23.81 6.22
CA THR A 253 -3.40 24.34 7.25
C THR A 253 -2.98 23.20 8.18
N ILE A 254 -1.67 22.91 8.24
CA ILE A 254 -1.16 21.92 9.19
C ILE A 254 -1.51 22.33 10.63
N GLY A 255 -2.05 21.40 11.43
CA GLY A 255 -2.45 21.69 12.81
C GLY A 255 -3.65 22.62 12.93
N PHE A 256 -4.51 22.69 11.92
CA PHE A 256 -5.67 23.59 11.90
C PHE A 256 -6.44 23.62 13.24
N GLY A 257 -6.57 24.81 13.82
CA GLY A 257 -7.21 25.05 15.10
C GLY A 257 -6.25 25.26 16.27
N SER A 258 -5.00 24.77 16.18
CA SER A 258 -3.96 25.01 17.19
C SER A 258 -3.45 26.45 17.15
N LYS A 259 -2.94 26.95 18.29
CA LYS A 259 -2.14 28.18 18.37
C LYS A 259 -0.88 28.13 17.48
N GLN A 260 -0.39 26.93 17.16
CA GLN A 260 0.79 26.66 16.34
C GLN A 260 0.42 26.25 14.90
N GLN A 261 -0.84 26.40 14.48
CA GLN A 261 -1.27 26.03 13.13
C GLN A 261 -0.41 26.74 12.06
N GLY A 262 -0.10 26.05 10.96
CA GLY A 262 0.75 26.59 9.89
C GLY A 262 2.24 26.64 10.22
N THR A 263 2.69 26.04 11.31
CA THR A 263 4.11 26.00 11.69
C THR A 263 4.64 24.57 11.76
N HIS A 264 5.93 24.39 11.51
CA HIS A 264 6.57 23.06 11.64
C HIS A 264 6.56 22.53 13.08
N GLY A 265 6.38 23.38 14.09
CA GLY A 265 6.28 22.97 15.50
C GLY A 265 5.10 22.04 15.78
N VAL A 266 4.04 22.10 14.96
CA VAL A 266 2.85 21.23 15.08
C VAL A 266 2.99 19.91 14.33
N HIS A 267 4.07 19.72 13.55
CA HIS A 267 4.27 18.53 12.73
C HIS A 267 4.39 17.27 13.58
N GLY A 268 5.34 17.22 14.52
CA GLY A 268 5.75 15.98 15.20
C GLY A 268 5.87 16.06 16.71
N SER A 269 5.24 17.06 17.34
CA SER A 269 5.23 17.20 18.80
C SER A 269 3.80 17.32 19.33
N PRO A 270 3.52 16.80 20.54
CA PRO A 270 2.25 17.03 21.21
C PRO A 270 1.96 18.53 21.40
N LEU A 271 0.69 18.89 21.24
CA LEU A 271 0.20 20.23 21.59
C LEU A 271 0.39 20.48 23.09
N LYS A 272 0.47 21.76 23.48
CA LYS A 272 0.49 22.14 24.90
C LYS A 272 -0.91 22.04 25.50
N ALA A 273 -0.99 21.83 26.81
CA ALA A 273 -2.28 21.63 27.48
C ALA A 273 -3.24 22.82 27.30
N ASP A 274 -2.74 24.05 27.35
CA ASP A 274 -3.50 25.28 27.12
C ASP A 274 -3.93 25.46 25.66
N ASP A 275 -3.18 24.90 24.73
CA ASP A 275 -3.52 24.86 23.31
C ASP A 275 -4.68 23.88 23.05
N ILE A 276 -4.65 22.70 23.67
CA ILE A 276 -5.74 21.72 23.57
C ILE A 276 -7.05 22.27 24.15
N VAL A 277 -6.98 22.99 25.27
CA VAL A 277 -8.14 23.68 25.85
C VAL A 277 -8.74 24.69 24.88
N ALA A 278 -7.89 25.51 24.24
CA ALA A 278 -8.33 26.48 23.24
C ALA A 278 -8.93 25.79 22.00
N LEU A 279 -8.29 24.72 21.53
CA LEU A 279 -8.72 23.89 20.40
C LEU A 279 -10.13 23.32 20.63
N LYS A 280 -10.36 22.68 21.78
CA LYS A 280 -11.64 22.10 22.15
C LYS A 280 -12.74 23.15 22.23
N THR A 281 -12.46 24.26 22.90
CA THR A 281 -13.40 25.38 23.01
C THR A 281 -13.78 25.92 21.62
N LYS A 282 -12.80 26.08 20.72
CA LYS A 282 -13.00 26.55 19.35
C LYS A 282 -13.92 25.63 18.54
N PHE A 283 -13.83 24.32 18.76
CA PHE A 283 -14.63 23.32 18.06
C PHE A 283 -15.89 22.87 18.82
N GLY A 284 -16.27 23.56 19.89
CA GLY A 284 -17.51 23.29 20.64
C GLY A 284 -17.43 22.06 21.56
N PHE A 285 -16.22 21.62 21.93
CA PHE A 285 -15.98 20.54 22.89
C PHE A 285 -15.67 21.11 24.28
N SER A 286 -16.05 20.38 25.32
CA SER A 286 -15.68 20.73 26.70
C SER A 286 -14.15 20.66 26.87
N PRO A 287 -13.52 21.70 27.44
CA PRO A 287 -12.06 21.73 27.60
C PRO A 287 -11.53 20.70 28.61
N GLU A 288 -12.38 20.23 29.53
CA GLU A 288 -12.01 19.29 30.60
C GLU A 288 -12.10 17.82 30.15
N GLU A 289 -13.01 17.53 29.22
CA GLU A 289 -13.24 16.17 28.75
C GLU A 289 -12.17 15.73 27.75
N LYS A 290 -11.84 14.45 27.71
CA LYS A 290 -10.83 13.88 26.81
C LYS A 290 -11.41 12.64 26.13
N PHE A 291 -10.96 12.36 24.91
CA PHE A 291 -11.38 11.18 24.15
C PHE A 291 -12.91 11.12 23.93
N VAL A 292 -13.52 12.28 23.69
CA VAL A 292 -14.97 12.40 23.50
C VAL A 292 -15.33 12.13 22.04
N VAL A 293 -16.32 11.27 21.84
CA VAL A 293 -17.01 11.09 20.56
C VAL A 293 -18.50 11.24 20.83
N PRO A 294 -19.16 12.26 20.26
CA PRO A 294 -20.60 12.44 20.41
C PRO A 294 -21.39 11.24 19.87
N ALA A 295 -22.51 10.92 20.51
CA ALA A 295 -23.34 9.78 20.12
C ALA A 295 -23.82 9.87 18.65
N ASP A 296 -24.17 11.07 18.18
CA ASP A 296 -24.62 11.29 16.80
C ASP A 296 -23.50 11.07 15.78
N VAL A 297 -22.24 11.31 16.16
CA VAL A 297 -21.07 11.00 15.34
C VAL A 297 -20.91 9.48 15.23
N TYR A 298 -20.98 8.74 16.34
CA TYR A 298 -20.98 7.27 16.29
C TYR A 298 -22.13 6.72 15.44
N ALA A 299 -23.35 7.25 15.61
CA ALA A 299 -24.51 6.83 14.83
C ALA A 299 -24.27 7.05 13.33
N SER A 300 -23.73 8.22 12.95
CA SER A 300 -23.42 8.56 11.56
C SER A 300 -22.42 7.57 10.92
N TYR A 301 -21.34 7.22 11.62
CA TYR A 301 -20.37 6.24 11.11
C TYR A 301 -20.87 4.79 11.16
N ALA A 302 -21.78 4.45 12.09
CA ALA A 302 -22.46 3.16 12.09
C ALA A 302 -23.36 2.97 10.86
N GLU A 303 -23.99 4.05 10.38
CA GLU A 303 -24.71 4.03 9.10
C GLU A 303 -23.77 3.80 7.91
N VAL A 304 -22.58 4.42 7.91
CA VAL A 304 -21.54 4.17 6.90
C VAL A 304 -21.14 2.70 6.89
N ALA A 305 -20.85 2.11 8.06
CA ALA A 305 -20.51 0.71 8.19
C ALA A 305 -21.64 -0.23 7.70
N SER A 306 -22.90 0.15 7.96
CA SER A 306 -24.07 -0.61 7.50
C SER A 306 -24.20 -0.60 5.98
N ARG A 307 -23.90 0.51 5.30
CA ARG A 307 -23.82 0.56 3.82
C ARG A 307 -22.73 -0.37 3.29
N GLY A 308 -21.58 -0.41 3.96
CA GLY A 308 -20.49 -1.34 3.64
C GLY A 308 -20.90 -2.81 3.75
N ALA A 309 -21.58 -3.18 4.83
CA ALA A 309 -22.12 -4.53 5.02
C ALA A 309 -23.15 -4.92 3.94
N ALA A 310 -24.02 -3.98 3.53
CA ALA A 310 -24.97 -4.20 2.44
C ALA A 310 -24.28 -4.37 1.08
N ALA A 311 -23.21 -3.61 0.83
CA ALA A 311 -22.41 -3.73 -0.38
C ALA A 311 -21.70 -5.09 -0.46
N GLU A 312 -21.11 -5.56 0.64
CA GLU A 312 -20.50 -6.90 0.70
C GLU A 312 -21.55 -8.01 0.54
N ALA A 313 -22.73 -7.90 1.17
CA ALA A 313 -23.81 -8.87 0.98
C ALA A 313 -24.27 -8.96 -0.49
N SER A 314 -24.33 -7.82 -1.17
CA SER A 314 -24.63 -7.75 -2.61
C SER A 314 -23.52 -8.39 -3.45
N TRP A 315 -22.26 -8.14 -3.12
CA TRP A 315 -21.11 -8.76 -3.77
C TRP A 315 -21.08 -10.28 -3.57
N ASN A 316 -21.36 -10.78 -2.35
CA ASN A 316 -21.43 -12.21 -2.06
C ASN A 316 -22.54 -12.89 -2.88
N SER A 317 -23.68 -12.23 -3.04
CA SER A 317 -24.78 -12.72 -3.88
C SER A 317 -24.38 -12.78 -5.35
N LEU A 318 -23.69 -11.74 -5.85
CA LEU A 318 -23.15 -11.69 -7.22
C LEU A 318 -22.11 -12.78 -7.44
N PHE A 319 -21.21 -13.00 -6.48
CA PHE A 319 -20.16 -14.01 -6.55
C PHE A 319 -20.73 -15.44 -6.52
N ALA A 320 -21.77 -15.68 -5.71
CA ALA A 320 -22.49 -16.95 -5.73
C ALA A 320 -23.21 -17.22 -7.07
N ALA A 321 -23.80 -16.19 -7.69
CA ALA A 321 -24.37 -16.31 -9.03
C ALA A 321 -23.29 -16.53 -10.10
N TYR A 322 -22.12 -15.92 -9.94
CA TYR A 322 -20.96 -16.12 -10.82
C TYR A 322 -20.51 -17.58 -10.80
N ALA A 323 -20.52 -18.24 -9.64
CA ALA A 323 -20.21 -19.66 -9.49
C ALA A 323 -21.05 -20.58 -10.39
N GLN A 324 -22.33 -20.22 -10.63
CA GLN A 324 -23.23 -21.02 -11.46
C GLN A 324 -22.95 -20.86 -12.96
N LYS A 325 -22.52 -19.68 -13.39
CA LYS A 325 -22.29 -19.35 -14.81
C LYS A 325 -20.85 -19.57 -15.26
N TYR A 326 -19.88 -19.35 -14.38
CA TYR A 326 -18.44 -19.42 -14.62
C TYR A 326 -17.75 -20.26 -13.51
N PRO A 327 -18.06 -21.57 -13.41
CA PRO A 327 -17.62 -22.40 -12.28
C PRO A 327 -16.10 -22.54 -12.18
N ALA A 328 -15.38 -22.57 -13.32
CA ALA A 328 -13.93 -22.70 -13.35
C ALA A 328 -13.25 -21.41 -12.86
N GLU A 329 -13.65 -20.27 -13.39
CA GLU A 329 -13.14 -18.95 -12.98
C GLU A 329 -13.50 -18.64 -11.52
N HIS A 330 -14.69 -19.00 -11.07
CA HIS A 330 -15.09 -18.89 -9.67
C HIS A 330 -14.18 -19.72 -8.77
N ALA A 331 -13.98 -21.00 -9.09
CA ALA A 331 -13.11 -21.88 -8.29
C ALA A 331 -11.67 -21.36 -8.21
N GLU A 332 -11.13 -20.86 -9.33
CA GLU A 332 -9.81 -20.26 -9.35
C GLU A 332 -9.74 -18.99 -8.50
N LEU A 333 -10.71 -18.07 -8.65
CA LEU A 333 -10.73 -16.83 -7.88
C LEU A 333 -10.92 -17.11 -6.38
N SER A 334 -11.82 -18.03 -5.99
CA SER A 334 -12.00 -18.43 -4.59
C SER A 334 -10.70 -18.97 -3.98
N ARG A 335 -10.00 -19.85 -4.69
CA ARG A 335 -8.69 -20.39 -4.27
C ARG A 335 -7.65 -19.29 -4.09
N ARG A 336 -7.55 -18.38 -5.06
CA ARG A 336 -6.63 -17.23 -5.01
C ARG A 336 -6.94 -16.28 -3.85
N ILE A 337 -8.22 -16.00 -3.59
CA ILE A 337 -8.66 -15.20 -2.43
C ILE A 337 -8.26 -15.88 -1.11
N ALA A 338 -8.35 -17.21 -1.04
CA ALA A 338 -7.92 -17.99 0.11
C ALA A 338 -6.39 -18.06 0.28
N GLY A 339 -5.61 -17.62 -0.71
CA GLY A 339 -4.15 -17.70 -0.70
C GLY A 339 -3.61 -19.13 -0.87
N GLU A 340 -4.41 -20.01 -1.46
CA GLU A 340 -4.03 -21.41 -1.72
C GLU A 340 -3.41 -21.52 -3.12
N LEU A 341 -2.40 -22.39 -3.30
CA LEU A 341 -1.82 -22.69 -4.63
C LEU A 341 -2.58 -23.84 -5.31
N PRO A 342 -2.51 -23.99 -6.65
CA PRO A 342 -3.08 -25.14 -7.35
C PRO A 342 -2.43 -26.46 -6.91
N ASP A 343 -3.24 -27.51 -6.70
CA ASP A 343 -2.72 -28.82 -6.29
C ASP A 343 -1.72 -29.38 -7.31
N GLY A 344 -0.56 -29.82 -6.81
CA GLY A 344 0.47 -30.45 -7.63
C GLY A 344 1.26 -29.49 -8.53
N TRP A 345 1.14 -28.18 -8.32
CA TRP A 345 1.92 -27.17 -9.08
C TRP A 345 3.43 -27.46 -9.06
N GLU A 346 3.94 -28.03 -7.96
CA GLU A 346 5.35 -28.36 -7.78
C GLU A 346 5.85 -29.42 -8.78
N LYS A 347 4.95 -30.25 -9.33
CA LYS A 347 5.29 -31.25 -10.36
C LYS A 347 5.70 -30.60 -11.68
N ALA A 348 5.37 -29.33 -11.89
CA ALA A 348 5.84 -28.57 -13.05
C ALA A 348 7.31 -28.16 -12.94
N LEU A 349 7.91 -28.19 -11.74
CA LEU A 349 9.29 -27.76 -11.55
C LEU A 349 10.26 -28.67 -12.33
N PRO A 350 11.21 -28.08 -13.08
CA PRO A 350 12.21 -28.86 -13.79
C PRO A 350 13.12 -29.60 -12.79
N VAL A 351 13.43 -30.86 -13.10
CA VAL A 351 14.36 -31.71 -12.33
C VAL A 351 15.62 -31.90 -13.16
N TYR A 352 16.77 -31.84 -12.49
CA TYR A 352 18.09 -31.99 -13.11
C TYR A 352 18.88 -33.10 -12.41
N THR A 353 19.75 -33.74 -13.17
CA THR A 353 20.68 -34.80 -12.74
C THR A 353 22.12 -34.35 -12.96
N PRO A 354 23.12 -35.01 -12.34
CA PRO A 354 24.53 -34.69 -12.57
C PRO A 354 25.02 -34.88 -14.01
N ALA A 355 24.25 -35.56 -14.87
CA ALA A 355 24.59 -35.79 -16.28
C ALA A 355 24.14 -34.63 -17.20
N ASP A 356 23.28 -33.73 -16.71
CA ASP A 356 22.77 -32.61 -17.50
C ASP A 356 23.84 -31.55 -17.74
N ALA A 357 23.74 -30.85 -18.88
CA ALA A 357 24.68 -29.81 -19.26
C ALA A 357 24.66 -28.62 -18.28
N ALA A 358 25.83 -28.01 -18.07
CA ALA A 358 25.96 -26.81 -17.25
C ALA A 358 25.14 -25.64 -17.82
N GLN A 359 24.40 -24.95 -16.96
CA GLN A 359 23.58 -23.79 -17.30
C GLN A 359 23.69 -22.72 -16.22
N ALA A 360 23.63 -21.45 -16.63
CA ALA A 360 23.58 -20.34 -15.69
C ALA A 360 22.26 -20.38 -14.88
N SER A 361 22.30 -20.04 -13.59
CA SER A 361 21.12 -20.06 -12.72
C SER A 361 20.00 -19.13 -13.20
N ARG A 362 20.32 -18.00 -13.85
CA ARG A 362 19.33 -17.13 -14.53
C ARG A 362 18.56 -17.85 -15.65
N LYS A 363 19.23 -18.75 -16.39
CA LYS A 363 18.61 -19.56 -17.44
C LYS A 363 17.75 -20.67 -16.84
N LEU A 364 18.20 -21.27 -15.73
CA LEU A 364 17.38 -22.21 -14.96
C LEU A 364 16.12 -21.53 -14.39
N SER A 365 16.23 -20.28 -13.94
CA SER A 365 15.10 -19.45 -13.51
C SER A 365 14.09 -19.23 -14.64
N GLU A 366 14.55 -18.86 -15.85
CA GLU A 366 13.68 -18.74 -17.03
C GLU A 366 12.94 -20.06 -17.34
N ILE A 367 13.64 -21.19 -17.27
CA ILE A 367 13.05 -22.51 -17.50
C ILE A 367 11.99 -22.81 -16.43
N ALA A 368 12.27 -22.51 -15.17
CA ALA A 368 11.30 -22.66 -14.08
C ALA A 368 10.08 -21.75 -14.29
N LEU A 369 10.27 -20.46 -14.58
CA LEU A 369 9.19 -19.53 -14.90
C LEU A 369 8.34 -20.02 -16.08
N THR A 370 8.99 -20.57 -17.12
CA THR A 370 8.31 -21.12 -18.30
C THR A 370 7.40 -22.30 -17.95
N LYS A 371 7.78 -23.11 -16.96
CA LYS A 371 6.95 -24.24 -16.48
C LYS A 371 5.91 -23.84 -15.46
N LEU A 372 6.19 -22.86 -14.62
CA LEU A 372 5.31 -22.40 -13.54
C LEU A 372 4.19 -21.47 -14.04
N THR A 373 4.48 -20.57 -14.97
CA THR A 373 3.50 -19.56 -15.44
C THR A 373 2.18 -20.19 -15.93
N PRO A 374 2.18 -21.31 -16.70
CA PRO A 374 0.93 -21.94 -17.14
C PRO A 374 0.14 -22.64 -16.03
N VAL A 375 0.76 -23.00 -14.91
CA VAL A 375 0.13 -23.74 -13.80
C VAL A 375 -0.11 -22.86 -12.57
N LEU A 376 0.44 -21.65 -12.51
CA LEU A 376 0.26 -20.66 -11.46
C LEU A 376 -0.26 -19.34 -12.05
N PRO A 377 -1.58 -19.23 -12.31
CA PRO A 377 -2.18 -18.02 -12.90
C PRO A 377 -2.08 -16.79 -11.99
N GLU A 378 -1.82 -16.96 -10.70
CA GLU A 378 -1.51 -15.89 -9.76
C GLU A 378 -0.09 -15.33 -9.86
N LEU A 379 0.81 -15.96 -10.61
CA LEU A 379 2.17 -15.46 -10.80
C LEU A 379 2.15 -14.28 -11.79
N MET A 380 2.41 -13.09 -11.26
CA MET A 380 2.49 -11.84 -12.02
C MET A 380 3.80 -11.16 -11.69
N GLY A 381 4.47 -10.54 -12.65
CA GLY A 381 5.72 -9.89 -12.34
C GLY A 381 6.43 -9.32 -13.54
N GLY A 382 7.65 -8.87 -13.36
CA GLY A 382 8.32 -8.11 -14.39
C GLY A 382 9.79 -7.88 -14.11
N SER A 383 10.35 -6.94 -14.86
CA SER A 383 11.74 -6.52 -14.71
C SER A 383 11.86 -5.00 -14.79
N ALA A 384 12.81 -4.47 -14.04
CA ALA A 384 13.26 -3.09 -14.13
C ALA A 384 14.15 -2.91 -15.38
N ASP A 385 13.53 -2.93 -16.57
CA ASP A 385 14.16 -2.79 -17.90
C ASP A 385 15.22 -3.85 -18.28
N LEU A 386 15.39 -4.88 -17.46
CA LEU A 386 16.40 -5.92 -17.63
C LEU A 386 15.80 -7.27 -18.09
N THR A 387 14.65 -7.26 -18.76
CA THR A 387 13.92 -8.48 -19.15
C THR A 387 14.81 -9.51 -19.87
N GLY A 388 15.60 -9.07 -20.86
CA GLY A 388 16.47 -9.95 -21.64
C GLY A 388 17.70 -10.42 -20.86
N SER A 389 18.14 -9.65 -19.87
CA SER A 389 19.32 -9.97 -19.05
C SER A 389 18.96 -10.88 -17.87
N ASN A 390 17.81 -10.62 -17.25
CA ASN A 390 17.28 -11.42 -16.14
C ASN A 390 16.57 -12.69 -16.62
N LEU A 391 16.13 -12.74 -17.89
CA LEU A 391 15.39 -13.85 -18.50
C LEU A 391 14.07 -14.16 -17.79
N THR A 392 13.26 -13.13 -17.56
CA THR A 392 12.03 -13.26 -16.75
C THR A 392 10.72 -13.22 -17.53
N LYS A 393 10.76 -12.96 -18.84
CA LYS A 393 9.56 -13.00 -19.68
C LYS A 393 9.46 -14.34 -20.39
N VAL A 394 8.38 -15.06 -20.12
CA VAL A 394 8.08 -16.35 -20.76
C VAL A 394 7.49 -16.13 -22.16
N LYS A 395 7.78 -17.04 -23.09
CA LYS A 395 7.17 -17.03 -24.42
C LYS A 395 5.64 -17.16 -24.29
N GLY A 396 4.91 -16.20 -24.86
CA GLY A 396 3.45 -16.15 -24.80
C GLY A 396 2.89 -15.27 -23.67
N SER A 397 3.73 -14.77 -22.76
CA SER A 397 3.29 -13.78 -21.77
C SER A 397 2.86 -12.49 -22.47
N VAL A 398 1.67 -12.01 -22.09
CA VAL A 398 1.13 -10.71 -22.50
C VAL A 398 1.60 -9.65 -21.50
N ASP A 399 2.02 -8.49 -22.00
CA ASP A 399 2.43 -7.38 -21.14
C ASP A 399 1.19 -6.74 -20.48
N PHE A 400 1.29 -6.42 -19.19
CA PHE A 400 0.29 -5.62 -18.47
C PHE A 400 0.36 -4.18 -18.99
N GLN A 401 -0.60 -3.81 -19.82
CA GLN A 401 -0.66 -2.50 -20.49
C GLN A 401 -2.11 -2.07 -20.70
N PRO A 402 -2.41 -0.77 -20.72
CA PRO A 402 -3.70 -0.29 -21.15
C PRO A 402 -3.97 -0.76 -22.60
N PRO A 403 -5.16 -1.33 -22.89
CA PRO A 403 -5.51 -1.77 -24.24
C PRO A 403 -5.36 -0.67 -25.31
N SER A 404 -5.51 0.60 -24.92
CA SER A 404 -5.35 1.77 -25.79
C SER A 404 -3.96 1.87 -26.44
N THR A 405 -2.92 1.32 -25.79
CA THR A 405 -1.53 1.33 -26.29
C THR A 405 -1.27 0.29 -27.37
N LYS A 406 -2.10 -0.75 -27.48
CA LYS A 406 -1.87 -1.94 -28.31
C LYS A 406 -0.57 -2.70 -28.00
N LEU A 407 0.07 -2.43 -26.85
CA LEU A 407 1.28 -3.10 -26.40
C LEU A 407 1.00 -4.29 -25.47
N GLY A 408 -0.25 -4.47 -25.06
CA GLY A 408 -0.67 -5.52 -24.14
C GLY A 408 -2.12 -5.35 -23.70
N SER A 409 -2.45 -5.89 -22.54
CA SER A 409 -3.78 -5.76 -21.94
C SER A 409 -3.69 -5.77 -20.42
N TYR A 410 -4.71 -5.31 -19.71
CA TYR A 410 -4.74 -5.41 -18.24
C TYR A 410 -4.80 -6.87 -17.75
N ALA A 411 -5.25 -7.82 -18.56
CA ALA A 411 -5.15 -9.25 -18.25
C ALA A 411 -3.71 -9.81 -18.38
N GLY A 412 -2.76 -9.03 -18.88
CA GLY A 412 -1.36 -9.43 -19.01
C GLY A 412 -0.70 -9.64 -17.64
N THR A 413 0.21 -10.60 -17.56
CA THR A 413 0.92 -10.97 -16.32
C THR A 413 2.35 -10.46 -16.26
N TYR A 414 2.86 -9.85 -17.34
CA TYR A 414 4.23 -9.32 -17.40
C TYR A 414 4.28 -7.79 -17.32
N ILE A 415 4.85 -7.23 -16.27
CA ILE A 415 4.94 -5.79 -16.05
C ILE A 415 6.28 -5.26 -16.58
N ARG A 416 6.22 -4.17 -17.36
CA ARG A 416 7.39 -3.39 -17.76
C ARG A 416 7.58 -2.23 -16.80
N TYR A 417 8.43 -2.41 -15.79
CA TYR A 417 8.61 -1.38 -14.76
C TYR A 417 9.44 -0.18 -15.25
N GLY A 418 10.28 -0.35 -16.27
CA GLY A 418 11.35 0.60 -16.61
C GLY A 418 12.46 0.61 -15.55
N VAL A 419 13.42 1.51 -15.64
CA VAL A 419 14.54 1.62 -14.68
C VAL A 419 14.05 2.27 -13.38
N ARG A 420 13.34 1.49 -12.57
CA ARG A 420 12.56 1.93 -11.39
C ARG A 420 12.56 0.86 -10.30
N GLU A 421 13.72 0.43 -9.84
CA GLU A 421 13.86 -0.68 -8.89
C GLU A 421 13.11 -0.43 -7.59
N HIS A 422 13.18 0.81 -7.08
CA HIS A 422 12.58 1.16 -5.80
C HIS A 422 11.05 1.11 -5.87
N ALA A 423 10.46 1.74 -6.90
CA ALA A 423 9.03 1.66 -7.13
C ALA A 423 8.59 0.25 -7.50
N MET A 424 9.37 -0.51 -8.27
CA MET A 424 9.09 -1.91 -8.60
C MET A 424 8.91 -2.75 -7.32
N GLY A 425 9.83 -2.62 -6.36
CA GLY A 425 9.72 -3.30 -5.06
C GLY A 425 8.50 -2.87 -4.25
N ALA A 426 8.21 -1.57 -4.19
CA ALA A 426 7.08 -1.04 -3.43
C ALA A 426 5.72 -1.37 -4.08
N ILE A 427 5.64 -1.34 -5.42
CA ILE A 427 4.48 -1.79 -6.19
C ILE A 427 4.23 -3.28 -5.95
N ALA A 428 5.28 -4.10 -5.90
CA ALA A 428 5.13 -5.51 -5.57
C ALA A 428 4.58 -5.75 -4.16
N ASN A 429 4.95 -4.93 -3.17
CA ASN A 429 4.31 -4.97 -1.85
C ASN A 429 2.82 -4.65 -1.92
N GLY A 430 2.40 -3.71 -2.76
CA GLY A 430 0.98 -3.40 -3.02
C GLY A 430 0.24 -4.54 -3.70
N LEU A 431 0.85 -5.20 -4.70
CA LEU A 431 0.30 -6.40 -5.35
C LEU A 431 0.08 -7.53 -4.34
N ALA A 432 1.07 -7.81 -3.49
CA ALA A 432 0.96 -8.81 -2.44
C ALA A 432 -0.12 -8.46 -1.41
N ALA A 433 -0.22 -7.19 -1.00
CA ALA A 433 -1.22 -6.72 -0.05
C ALA A 433 -2.66 -6.78 -0.59
N TYR A 434 -2.86 -6.62 -1.91
CA TYR A 434 -4.19 -6.75 -2.52
C TYR A 434 -4.77 -8.16 -2.31
N GLY A 435 -3.91 -9.18 -2.40
CA GLY A 435 -4.27 -10.60 -2.36
C GLY A 435 -4.53 -11.20 -3.74
N GLY A 436 -4.48 -12.53 -3.82
CA GLY A 436 -4.72 -13.27 -5.06
C GLY A 436 -3.63 -13.15 -6.13
N ILE A 437 -2.53 -12.44 -5.89
CA ILE A 437 -1.38 -12.32 -6.81
C ILE A 437 -0.10 -12.68 -6.05
N ILE A 438 0.79 -13.42 -6.69
CA ILE A 438 2.15 -13.68 -6.23
C ILE A 438 3.09 -12.85 -7.09
N PRO A 439 3.54 -11.68 -6.60
CA PRO A 439 4.40 -10.79 -7.36
C PRO A 439 5.84 -11.32 -7.42
N PHE A 440 6.42 -11.30 -8.62
CA PHE A 440 7.87 -11.37 -8.80
C PHE A 440 8.43 -10.11 -9.46
N VAL A 441 9.64 -9.73 -9.07
CA VAL A 441 10.34 -8.55 -9.58
C VAL A 441 11.77 -8.91 -9.92
N ALA A 442 12.36 -8.26 -10.92
CA ALA A 442 13.66 -8.66 -11.43
C ALA A 442 14.56 -7.47 -11.77
N THR A 443 15.80 -7.54 -11.31
CA THR A 443 16.89 -6.63 -11.66
C THR A 443 18.23 -7.35 -11.42
N PHE A 444 19.35 -6.66 -11.58
CA PHE A 444 20.64 -7.17 -11.11
C PHE A 444 20.72 -7.13 -9.59
N LEU A 445 21.37 -8.11 -8.96
CA LEU A 445 21.47 -8.20 -7.50
C LEU A 445 22.01 -6.91 -6.88
N ASN A 446 22.98 -6.27 -7.54
CA ASN A 446 23.54 -5.01 -7.09
C ASN A 446 22.49 -3.89 -7.00
N PHE A 447 21.57 -3.82 -7.97
CA PHE A 447 20.55 -2.76 -8.04
C PHE A 447 19.34 -3.02 -7.16
N VAL A 448 19.21 -4.20 -6.55
CA VAL A 448 18.26 -4.41 -5.44
C VAL A 448 18.53 -3.41 -4.30
N SER A 449 19.77 -2.94 -4.16
CA SER A 449 20.12 -1.89 -3.18
C SER A 449 19.36 -0.57 -3.39
N TYR A 450 19.00 -0.21 -4.62
CA TYR A 450 18.13 0.95 -4.90
C TYR A 450 16.74 0.78 -4.26
N ALA A 451 16.29 -0.46 -4.10
CA ALA A 451 14.99 -0.80 -3.54
C ALA A 451 15.01 -1.18 -2.05
N ALA A 452 16.12 -0.95 -1.34
CA ALA A 452 16.30 -1.45 0.03
C ALA A 452 15.17 -1.04 0.98
N GLY A 453 14.63 0.18 0.84
CA GLY A 453 13.48 0.64 1.64
C GLY A 453 12.22 -0.22 1.42
N ALA A 454 11.93 -0.58 0.17
CA ALA A 454 10.80 -1.43 -0.18
C ALA A 454 11.03 -2.89 0.25
N VAL A 455 12.24 -3.43 0.06
CA VAL A 455 12.61 -4.79 0.49
C VAL A 455 12.44 -4.94 2.01
N ARG A 456 12.87 -3.94 2.78
CA ARG A 456 12.68 -3.92 4.24
C ARG A 456 11.19 -3.96 4.61
N LEU A 457 10.35 -3.20 3.91
CA LEU A 457 8.90 -3.21 4.14
C LEU A 457 8.24 -4.52 3.69
N SER A 458 8.77 -5.22 2.68
CA SER A 458 8.31 -6.57 2.32
C SER A 458 8.47 -7.51 3.51
N ALA A 459 9.65 -7.50 4.13
CA ALA A 459 9.96 -8.35 5.29
C ALA A 459 9.09 -7.98 6.51
N LEU A 460 9.00 -6.69 6.83
CA LEU A 460 8.22 -6.20 7.98
C LEU A 460 6.73 -6.52 7.83
N SER A 461 6.19 -6.35 6.62
CA SER A 461 4.77 -6.57 6.33
C SER A 461 4.44 -8.04 6.04
N LYS A 462 5.44 -8.94 6.08
CA LYS A 462 5.30 -10.36 5.66
C LYS A 462 4.70 -10.49 4.25
N ALA A 463 5.06 -9.57 3.36
CA ALA A 463 4.56 -9.57 1.99
C ALA A 463 5.30 -10.64 1.16
N GLN A 464 4.55 -11.48 0.47
CA GLN A 464 5.09 -12.54 -0.39
C GLN A 464 5.58 -11.95 -1.72
N VAL A 465 6.78 -11.37 -1.73
CA VAL A 465 7.42 -10.79 -2.92
C VAL A 465 8.66 -11.60 -3.31
N ILE A 466 8.73 -12.03 -4.57
CA ILE A 466 9.86 -12.82 -5.10
C ILE A 466 10.82 -11.92 -5.88
N TRP A 467 12.07 -11.81 -5.43
CA TRP A 467 13.12 -11.07 -6.15
C TRP A 467 13.97 -12.02 -7.01
N VAL A 468 13.87 -11.89 -8.33
CA VAL A 468 14.75 -12.55 -9.31
C VAL A 468 15.99 -11.66 -9.52
N ALA A 469 16.93 -11.76 -8.58
CA ALA A 469 18.16 -10.98 -8.55
C ALA A 469 19.31 -11.71 -9.27
N THR A 470 19.53 -11.36 -10.54
CA THR A 470 20.55 -12.03 -11.39
C THR A 470 21.90 -11.30 -11.34
N HIS A 471 22.94 -11.84 -12.02
CA HIS A 471 24.29 -11.23 -12.06
C HIS A 471 24.83 -11.01 -10.64
N ASP A 472 24.94 -12.11 -9.90
CA ASP A 472 25.07 -12.11 -8.43
C ASP A 472 26.48 -11.78 -7.92
N SER A 473 27.47 -11.67 -8.80
CA SER A 473 28.87 -11.64 -8.42
C SER A 473 29.78 -11.17 -9.56
N ILE A 474 31.10 -11.15 -9.28
CA ILE A 474 32.17 -10.92 -10.26
C ILE A 474 32.10 -11.82 -11.51
N GLY A 475 31.34 -12.92 -11.48
CA GLY A 475 31.07 -13.75 -12.65
C GLY A 475 30.35 -13.04 -13.80
N LEU A 476 29.88 -11.80 -13.58
CA LEU A 476 29.34 -10.93 -14.63
C LEU A 476 30.41 -10.37 -15.58
N GLY A 477 31.70 -10.45 -15.23
CA GLY A 477 32.81 -10.11 -16.13
C GLY A 477 33.00 -8.62 -16.37
N GLU A 478 32.87 -8.20 -17.62
CA GLU A 478 33.37 -6.93 -18.17
C GLU A 478 32.64 -5.68 -17.68
N GLU A 479 31.45 -5.79 -17.07
CA GLU A 479 30.70 -4.62 -16.54
C GLU A 479 31.21 -4.07 -15.18
N SER A 480 32.45 -4.45 -14.80
CA SER A 480 33.26 -3.77 -13.78
C SER A 480 32.79 -3.83 -12.30
N VAL A 481 33.61 -3.25 -11.42
CA VAL A 481 33.47 -3.16 -9.96
C VAL A 481 32.20 -2.40 -9.51
N ILE A 482 31.57 -1.61 -10.40
CA ILE A 482 30.33 -0.85 -10.11
C ILE A 482 29.12 -1.79 -10.00
N CYS A 483 29.00 -2.76 -10.91
CA CYS A 483 27.97 -3.81 -10.85
C CYS A 483 28.39 -4.98 -9.96
N SER A 484 29.69 -5.12 -9.69
CA SER A 484 30.27 -6.09 -8.76
C SER A 484 30.78 -5.41 -7.50
N LEU A 485 29.90 -4.80 -6.71
CA LEU A 485 30.26 -4.50 -5.33
C LEU A 485 30.63 -5.83 -4.67
N HIS A 486 31.83 -5.89 -4.08
CA HIS A 486 32.25 -7.00 -3.26
C HIS A 486 31.05 -7.43 -2.40
N SER A 487 30.70 -8.71 -2.49
CA SER A 487 29.67 -9.37 -1.68
C SER A 487 29.94 -9.32 -0.17
N SER A 488 30.88 -8.49 0.29
CA SER A 488 31.11 -8.14 1.69
C SER A 488 30.19 -7.00 2.16
N ALA A 489 29.86 -6.00 1.32
CA ALA A 489 29.07 -4.83 1.75
C ALA A 489 27.55 -5.03 1.59
N SER A 490 27.09 -5.63 0.49
CA SER A 490 25.65 -5.86 0.27
C SER A 490 25.08 -7.02 1.10
N LEU A 491 25.93 -7.92 1.59
CA LEU A 491 25.58 -8.94 2.60
C LEU A 491 25.75 -8.45 4.05
N THR A 492 26.28 -7.23 4.25
CA THR A 492 26.26 -6.52 5.54
C THR A 492 25.24 -5.38 5.55
N ILE A 493 24.05 -5.62 5.00
CA ILE A 493 22.86 -5.14 5.71
C ILE A 493 22.78 -6.04 6.94
N PRO A 494 22.97 -5.53 8.17
CA PRO A 494 23.05 -6.39 9.34
C PRO A 494 21.80 -7.26 9.38
N ALA A 495 22.00 -8.56 9.64
CA ALA A 495 20.98 -9.59 9.81
C ALA A 495 20.09 -9.31 11.05
N VAL A 496 19.46 -8.13 11.05
CA VAL A 496 18.57 -7.57 12.07
C VAL A 496 17.16 -7.38 11.48
N ALA A 497 16.93 -7.78 10.22
CA ALA A 497 15.58 -7.95 9.68
C ALA A 497 15.07 -9.38 9.96
N PRO A 498 13.84 -9.56 10.48
CA PRO A 498 13.23 -10.88 10.66
C PRO A 498 12.95 -11.54 9.29
N PRO A 499 12.75 -12.86 9.22
CA PRO A 499 13.45 -13.71 8.28
C PRO A 499 12.99 -13.49 6.83
N THR A 500 13.86 -12.91 6.00
CA THR A 500 13.81 -13.07 4.55
C THR A 500 14.58 -14.33 4.17
N SER A 501 13.97 -15.26 3.42
CA SER A 501 14.68 -16.42 2.88
C SER A 501 15.50 -16.03 1.65
N LEU A 502 16.80 -15.78 1.82
CA LEU A 502 17.73 -15.60 0.71
C LEU A 502 18.34 -16.96 0.33
N SER A 503 17.98 -17.50 -0.84
CA SER A 503 18.55 -18.76 -1.34
C SER A 503 19.51 -18.49 -2.50
N ARG A 504 20.77 -18.90 -2.37
CA ARG A 504 21.75 -18.94 -3.48
C ARG A 504 21.91 -20.38 -3.96
N PRO A 505 21.27 -20.80 -5.06
CA PRO A 505 21.46 -22.16 -5.58
C PRO A 505 22.87 -22.30 -6.17
N THR A 506 23.67 -23.21 -5.60
CA THR A 506 24.99 -23.58 -6.13
C THR A 506 24.86 -24.70 -7.18
N PRO A 507 25.58 -24.64 -8.31
CA PRO A 507 25.75 -25.80 -9.17
C PRO A 507 26.87 -26.69 -8.59
N THR A 508 26.54 -27.96 -8.34
CA THR A 508 27.41 -29.10 -7.99
C THR A 508 27.75 -29.37 -6.52
N SER A 509 27.69 -30.67 -6.21
CA SER A 509 27.87 -31.37 -4.95
C SER A 509 29.31 -31.44 -4.47
N VAL A 510 29.55 -31.18 -3.18
CA VAL A 510 30.72 -31.71 -2.45
C VAL A 510 30.18 -32.63 -1.35
N PRO A 511 30.67 -33.88 -1.23
CA PRO A 511 30.18 -34.82 -0.24
C PRO A 511 30.96 -34.69 1.07
N ARG A 512 30.29 -34.38 2.18
CA ARG A 512 30.33 -35.09 3.49
C ARG A 512 29.84 -34.20 4.66
N PRO A 513 29.38 -34.83 5.77
CA PRO A 513 28.36 -34.28 6.65
C PRO A 513 28.98 -33.50 7.81
N ILE A 514 28.37 -32.36 8.17
CA ILE A 514 28.67 -31.67 9.44
C ILE A 514 27.35 -31.33 10.15
N SER A 515 27.09 -32.18 11.15
CA SER A 515 26.45 -31.96 12.45
C SER A 515 25.32 -30.96 12.63
N ARG A 516 24.24 -31.51 13.19
CA ARG A 516 23.33 -30.87 14.14
C ARG A 516 24.05 -29.99 15.19
N SER A 517 23.33 -28.93 15.58
CA SER A 517 23.27 -28.28 16.90
C SER A 517 24.07 -26.99 17.17
N GLY A 518 23.36 -26.05 17.83
CA GLY A 518 23.85 -24.88 18.55
C GLY A 518 23.17 -23.58 18.06
N VAL A 519 22.24 -22.93 18.76
CA VAL A 519 22.09 -22.73 20.21
C VAL A 519 20.60 -22.59 20.59
N ARG A 520 20.18 -23.35 21.62
CA ARG A 520 18.94 -23.17 22.40
C ARG A 520 19.11 -21.97 23.34
N LEU A 521 18.14 -21.05 23.38
CA LEU A 521 17.78 -20.35 24.61
C LEU A 521 16.25 -20.18 24.70
N THR A 522 15.73 -20.65 25.84
CA THR A 522 14.40 -20.53 26.45
C THR A 522 13.18 -21.12 25.73
N GLU A 523 12.79 -22.31 26.22
CA GLU A 523 11.45 -22.88 26.15
C GLU A 523 10.43 -21.96 26.84
N THR A 524 9.49 -21.41 26.07
CA THR A 524 8.10 -21.23 26.51
C THR A 524 7.22 -21.86 25.44
N ARG A 525 6.31 -22.74 25.89
CA ARG A 525 5.43 -23.53 25.03
C ARG A 525 4.56 -22.63 24.16
N LEU A 526 4.75 -22.68 22.84
CA LEU A 526 3.74 -22.30 21.85
C LEU A 526 3.62 -23.43 20.81
N PRO A 527 2.42 -23.73 20.28
CA PRO A 527 2.18 -24.91 19.45
C PRO A 527 2.81 -24.80 18.05
N GLN A 528 3.33 -25.92 17.55
CA GLN A 528 3.79 -26.18 16.17
C GLN A 528 2.66 -26.09 15.10
N PRO A 529 2.94 -26.07 13.77
CA PRO A 529 3.73 -25.06 13.06
C PRO A 529 3.08 -24.65 11.71
N MET A 530 3.09 -23.36 11.36
CA MET A 530 2.98 -22.96 9.95
C MET A 530 4.30 -23.29 9.25
N ARG A 531 4.31 -24.34 8.44
CA ARG A 531 5.35 -24.57 7.41
C ARG A 531 4.96 -23.78 6.17
N TRP A 532 5.92 -23.04 5.60
CA TRP A 532 5.86 -22.33 4.32
C TRP A 532 4.50 -21.65 4.03
N ARG A 533 4.37 -20.41 4.48
CA ARG A 533 3.42 -19.45 3.93
C ARG A 533 4.20 -18.30 3.32
#